data_AF-A0A3M3B6U9-F1
#
_entry.id   AF-A0A3M3B6U9-F1
#
_cell.length_a   1.000
_cell.length_b   1.000
_cell.length_c   1.000
_cell.angle_alpha   90.00
_cell.angle_beta   90.00
_cell.angle_gamma   90.00
#
_symmetry.space_group_name_H-M   'P 1'
#
loop_
_entity.id
_entity.type
_entity.pdbx_description
1 polymer ?
#
loop_
_entity_poly.entity_id
_entity_poly.type
_entity_poly.pdbx_seq_one_letter_code
_entity_poly.pdbx_strand_id
1 'polypeptide(L)'
;MQQANVRALDAQIKSAQVQIDTAKVNLGYTRIIAPIDGDVVGVVTQEGQTVIAQQLAPILLKLADLDTMTIKAQVSEADVIHIGAGQEVYFTILGEEKRYYAKL
;
A
#
# COMPACT_ATOMS: atom_id res chain seq x y z
N MET A 1 -28.54 -38.95 -20.81
CA MET A 1 -27.54 -39.56 -19.92
C MET A 1 -26.11 -39.16 -20.31
N GLN A 2 -25.65 -39.44 -21.53
CA GLN A 2 -24.25 -39.14 -21.95
C GLN A 2 -23.88 -37.64 -21.91
N GLN A 3 -24.76 -36.75 -22.35
CA GLN A 3 -24.53 -35.29 -22.26
C GLN A 3 -24.49 -34.73 -20.82
N ALA A 4 -25.10 -35.43 -19.85
CA ALA A 4 -25.04 -35.02 -18.45
C ALA A 4 -23.68 -35.42 -17.84
N ASN A 5 -23.17 -36.60 -18.21
CA ASN A 5 -21.83 -37.04 -17.80
C ASN A 5 -20.72 -36.16 -18.38
N VAL A 6 -20.83 -35.76 -19.66
CA VAL A 6 -19.87 -34.83 -20.28
C VAL A 6 -19.87 -33.49 -19.54
N ARG A 7 -21.05 -32.92 -19.26
CA ARG A 7 -21.15 -31.67 -18.48
C ARG A 7 -20.61 -31.80 -17.06
N ALA A 8 -20.79 -32.95 -16.40
CA ALA A 8 -20.25 -33.21 -15.08
C ALA A 8 -18.71 -33.30 -15.10
N LEU A 9 -18.14 -33.97 -16.11
CA LEU A 9 -16.69 -34.05 -16.33
C LEU A 9 -16.10 -32.67 -16.67
N ASP A 10 -16.76 -31.89 -17.52
CA ASP A 10 -16.34 -30.51 -17.84
C ASP A 10 -16.35 -29.63 -16.58
N ALA A 11 -17.35 -29.77 -15.72
CA ALA A 11 -17.41 -29.06 -14.44
C ALA A 11 -16.28 -29.49 -13.50
N GLN A 12 -15.92 -30.78 -13.46
CA GLN A 12 -14.78 -31.28 -12.69
C GLN A 12 -13.45 -30.74 -13.21
N ILE A 13 -13.25 -30.71 -14.53
CA ILE A 13 -12.06 -30.12 -15.16
C ILE A 13 -11.97 -28.63 -14.79
N LYS A 14 -13.07 -27.90 -14.89
CA LYS A 14 -13.12 -26.47 -14.52
C LYS A 14 -12.82 -26.25 -13.04
N SER A 15 -13.35 -27.10 -12.16
CA SER A 15 -13.04 -27.06 -10.73
C SER A 15 -11.56 -27.32 -10.45
N ALA A 16 -10.97 -28.34 -11.10
CA ALA A 16 -9.56 -28.64 -10.96
C ALA A 16 -8.68 -27.48 -11.46
N GLN A 17 -9.07 -26.83 -12.56
CA GLN A 17 -8.38 -25.65 -13.07
C GLN A 17 -8.40 -24.50 -12.06
N VAL A 18 -9.54 -24.22 -11.44
CA VAL A 18 -9.67 -23.20 -10.38
C VAL A 18 -8.77 -23.53 -9.18
N GLN A 19 -8.64 -24.80 -8.81
CA GLN A 19 -7.73 -25.23 -7.73
C GLN A 19 -6.28 -24.96 -8.09
N ILE A 20 -5.86 -25.26 -9.32
CA ILE A 20 -4.51 -24.96 -9.80
C ILE A 20 -4.25 -23.45 -9.78
N ASP A 21 -5.20 -22.65 -10.25
CA ASP A 21 -5.04 -21.20 -10.31
C ASP A 21 -4.98 -20.60 -8.90
N THR A 22 -5.77 -21.12 -7.97
CA THR A 22 -5.71 -20.74 -6.55
C THR A 22 -4.35 -21.09 -5.94
N ALA A 23 -3.82 -22.29 -6.22
CA ALA A 23 -2.51 -22.71 -5.75
C ALA A 23 -1.38 -21.81 -6.31
N LYS A 24 -1.48 -21.38 -7.57
CA LYS A 24 -0.54 -20.42 -8.17
C LYS A 24 -0.59 -19.06 -7.49
N VAL A 25 -1.79 -18.56 -7.18
CA VAL A 25 -1.96 -17.29 -6.44
C VAL A 25 -1.34 -17.39 -5.04
N ASN A 26 -1.59 -18.48 -4.33
CA ASN A 26 -0.99 -18.72 -3.01
C ASN A 26 0.54 -18.80 -3.06
N LEU A 27 1.10 -19.40 -4.10
CA LEU A 27 2.54 -19.39 -4.34
C LEU A 27 3.05 -17.96 -4.61
N GLY A 28 2.28 -17.16 -5.35
CA GLY A 28 2.56 -15.75 -5.59
C GLY A 28 2.69 -14.94 -4.30
N TYR A 29 1.84 -15.20 -3.30
CA TYR A 29 1.92 -14.53 -1.99
C TYR A 29 3.20 -14.84 -1.19
N THR A 30 3.98 -15.86 -1.56
CA THR A 30 5.29 -16.12 -0.95
C THR A 30 6.37 -15.13 -1.42
N ARG A 31 6.13 -14.44 -2.54
CA ARG A 31 7.00 -13.38 -3.05
C ARG A 31 6.33 -12.03 -2.82
N ILE A 32 6.91 -11.25 -1.92
CA ILE A 32 6.41 -9.92 -1.59
C ILE A 32 7.05 -8.92 -2.54
N ILE A 33 6.21 -8.27 -3.36
CA ILE A 33 6.63 -7.25 -4.32
C ILE A 33 6.22 -5.86 -3.81
N ALA A 34 6.98 -4.84 -4.17
CA ALA A 34 6.64 -3.46 -3.86
C ALA A 34 5.34 -3.06 -4.61
N PRO A 35 4.34 -2.46 -3.93
CA PRO A 35 3.12 -2.00 -4.58
C PRO A 35 3.32 -0.74 -5.42
N ILE A 36 4.36 0.05 -5.13
CA ILE A 36 4.73 1.29 -5.81
C ILE A 36 6.25 1.40 -5.93
N ASP A 37 6.70 2.18 -6.90
CA ASP A 37 8.07 2.67 -6.95
C ASP A 37 8.28 3.74 -5.86
N GLY A 38 9.46 3.75 -5.24
CA GLY A 38 9.80 4.67 -4.16
C GLY A 38 10.96 4.16 -3.31
N ASP A 39 11.27 4.88 -2.25
CA ASP A 39 12.38 4.58 -1.36
C ASP A 39 11.94 3.77 -0.12
N VAL A 40 12.83 2.90 0.36
CA VAL A 40 12.61 2.14 1.59
C VAL A 40 12.89 3.04 2.80
N VAL A 41 11.83 3.48 3.47
CA VAL A 41 11.92 4.38 4.65
C VAL A 41 12.08 3.59 5.96
N GLY A 42 11.71 2.32 5.98
CA GLY A 42 11.92 1.50 7.16
C GLY A 42 11.71 0.01 6.96
N VAL A 43 12.59 -0.79 7.57
CA VAL A 43 12.46 -2.24 7.68
C VAL A 43 11.93 -2.54 9.08
N VAL A 44 10.72 -3.10 9.17
CA VAL A 44 10.05 -3.34 10.46
C VAL A 44 10.32 -4.75 10.96
N THR A 45 10.46 -5.72 10.05
CA THR A 45 10.72 -7.13 10.37
C THR A 45 12.10 -7.55 9.91
N GLN A 46 12.81 -8.32 10.74
CA GLN A 46 14.11 -8.87 10.40
C GLN A 46 13.98 -10.23 9.73
N GLU A 47 14.98 -10.61 8.94
CA GLU A 47 15.06 -11.94 8.34
C GLU A 47 15.05 -13.03 9.42
N GLY A 48 14.33 -14.12 9.18
CA GLY A 48 14.18 -15.23 10.14
C GLY A 48 13.10 -15.02 11.21
N GLN A 49 12.46 -13.86 11.27
CA GLN A 49 11.34 -13.64 12.19
C GLN A 49 10.08 -14.37 11.71
N THR A 50 9.40 -15.08 12.62
CA THR A 50 8.13 -15.72 12.31
C THR A 50 7.04 -14.65 12.21
N VAL A 51 6.33 -14.64 11.09
CA VAL A 51 5.21 -13.73 10.81
C VAL A 51 3.92 -14.53 10.67
N ILE A 52 2.86 -14.10 11.34
CA ILE A 52 1.53 -14.73 11.27
C ILE A 52 0.59 -13.73 10.61
N ALA A 53 0.12 -14.03 9.40
CA ALA A 53 -0.75 -13.14 8.61
C ALA A 53 -2.26 -13.46 8.77
N GLN A 54 -2.65 -14.35 9.69
CA GLN A 54 -4.03 -14.83 9.80
C GLN A 54 -5.00 -13.87 10.52
N GLN A 55 -4.51 -12.97 11.38
CA GLN A 55 -5.35 -12.01 12.13
C GLN A 55 -5.04 -10.56 11.77
N LEU A 56 -3.76 -10.20 11.68
CA LEU A 56 -3.28 -8.88 11.28
C LEU A 56 -2.15 -9.09 10.28
N ALA A 57 -2.21 -8.43 9.14
CA ALA A 57 -1.12 -8.45 8.18
C ALA A 57 0.05 -7.63 8.76
N PRO A 58 1.20 -8.25 9.07
CA PRO A 58 2.34 -7.51 9.59
C PRO A 58 2.94 -6.65 8.46
N ILE A 59 3.27 -5.40 8.79
CA ILE A 59 4.03 -4.53 7.89
C ILE A 59 5.47 -5.02 7.95
N LEU A 60 6.01 -5.51 6.82
CA LEU A 60 7.40 -5.96 6.75
C LEU A 60 8.33 -4.79 6.43
N LEU A 61 7.91 -3.97 5.47
CA LEU A 61 8.67 -2.88 4.88
C LEU A 61 7.75 -1.66 4.71
N LYS A 62 8.30 -0.46 4.93
CA LYS A 62 7.62 0.81 4.64
C LYS A 62 8.33 1.46 3.46
N LEU A 63 7.55 1.72 2.42
CA LEU A 63 7.98 2.44 1.22
C LEU A 63 7.35 3.83 1.26
N ALA A 64 8.08 4.84 0.81
CA ALA A 64 7.53 6.16 0.56
C ALA A 64 8.11 6.74 -0.73
N ASP A 65 7.26 7.47 -1.45
CA ASP A 65 7.70 8.37 -2.51
C ASP A 65 8.19 9.68 -1.85
N LEU A 66 9.45 10.03 -2.11
CA LEU A 66 10.10 11.22 -1.57
C LEU A 66 10.17 12.37 -2.59
N ASP A 67 9.72 12.16 -3.83
CA ASP A 67 9.75 13.19 -4.88
C ASP A 67 8.73 14.31 -4.57
N THR A 68 7.60 13.96 -3.95
CA THR A 68 6.56 14.90 -3.55
C THR A 68 6.33 14.88 -2.05
N MET A 69 6.74 15.94 -1.35
CA MET A 69 6.58 16.04 0.09
C MET A 69 5.27 16.76 0.48
N THR A 70 4.41 16.07 1.25
CA THR A 70 3.19 16.67 1.82
C THR A 70 3.46 17.13 3.24
N ILE A 71 3.23 18.42 3.50
CA ILE A 71 3.42 19.02 4.82
C ILE A 71 2.07 19.15 5.51
N LYS A 72 1.97 18.58 6.71
CA LYS A 72 0.78 18.72 7.57
C LYS A 72 1.06 19.77 8.63
N ALA A 73 0.56 20.98 8.42
CA ALA A 73 0.59 22.03 9.44
C ALA A 73 -0.60 21.87 10.39
N GLN A 74 -0.33 21.88 11.70
CA GLN A 74 -1.38 21.92 12.71
C GLN A 74 -1.76 23.37 12.98
N VAL A 75 -3.05 23.69 12.90
CA VAL A 75 -3.59 25.04 13.07
C VAL A 75 -4.55 25.06 14.25
N SER A 76 -4.62 26.18 14.96
CA SER A 76 -5.56 26.36 16.06
C SER A 76 -6.99 26.45 15.52
N GLU A 77 -7.96 25.89 16.25
CA GLU A 77 -9.38 25.98 15.89
C GLU A 77 -9.86 27.43 15.79
N ALA A 78 -9.28 28.35 16.59
CA ALA A 78 -9.60 29.77 16.51
C ALA A 78 -9.20 30.40 15.16
N ASP A 79 -8.15 29.87 14.52
CA ASP A 79 -7.58 30.43 13.30
C ASP A 79 -8.11 29.76 12.03
N VAL A 80 -8.78 28.60 12.15
CA VAL A 80 -9.30 27.82 11.01
C VAL A 80 -10.29 28.61 10.14
N ILE A 81 -11.01 29.57 10.73
CA ILE A 81 -11.99 30.43 10.05
C ILE A 81 -11.31 31.30 8.97
N HIS A 82 -10.03 31.60 9.15
CA HIS A 82 -9.25 32.47 8.25
C HIS A 82 -8.45 31.68 7.20
N ILE A 83 -8.59 30.35 7.15
CA ILE A 83 -7.79 29.48 6.27
C ILE A 83 -8.69 28.91 5.17
N GLY A 84 -8.22 29.01 3.92
CA GLY A 84 -8.93 28.49 2.75
C GLY A 84 -8.03 27.71 1.78
N ALA A 85 -8.64 26.89 0.94
CA ALA A 85 -7.93 26.17 -0.12
C ALA A 85 -7.35 27.15 -1.16
N GLY A 86 -6.15 26.87 -1.65
CA GLY A 86 -5.43 27.67 -2.63
C GLY A 86 -4.69 28.89 -2.05
N GLN A 87 -4.72 29.09 -0.73
CA GLN A 87 -4.01 30.17 -0.07
C GLN A 87 -2.49 29.98 -0.22
N GLU A 88 -1.80 31.07 -0.56
CA GLU A 88 -0.34 31.06 -0.65
C GLU A 88 0.26 30.95 0.76
N VAL A 89 1.12 29.95 0.93
CA VAL A 89 1.81 29.66 2.18
C VAL A 89 3.28 29.48 1.92
N TYR A 90 4.08 29.63 2.97
CA TYR A 90 5.47 29.21 2.93
C TYR A 90 5.83 28.46 4.20
N PHE A 91 6.84 27.60 4.11
CA PHE A 91 7.45 26.94 5.25
C PHE A 91 8.97 27.09 5.19
N THR A 92 9.61 26.89 6.34
CA THR A 92 11.08 26.89 6.49
C THR A 92 11.48 25.63 7.24
N ILE A 93 12.63 25.08 6.90
CA ILE A 93 13.20 23.91 7.58
C ILE A 93 14.09 24.41 8.71
N LEU A 94 14.02 23.75 9.88
CA LEU A 94 14.85 24.11 11.02
C LEU A 94 16.34 23.96 10.65
N GLY A 95 17.11 25.04 10.75
CA GLY A 95 18.52 25.08 10.35
C GLY A 95 18.77 25.61 8.93
N GLU A 96 17.73 26.01 8.20
CA GLU A 96 17.84 26.62 6.87
C GLU A 96 17.12 27.98 6.84
N GLU A 97 17.72 29.02 6.24
CA GLU A 97 17.07 30.33 6.05
C GLU A 97 16.16 30.39 4.80
N LYS A 98 16.16 29.32 4.00
CA LYS A 98 15.39 29.24 2.76
C LYS A 98 13.90 29.09 3.03
N ARG A 99 13.11 29.91 2.35
CA ARG A 99 11.65 29.82 2.33
C ARG A 99 11.17 29.01 1.14
N TYR A 100 10.32 28.03 1.40
CA TYR A 100 9.66 27.22 0.39
C TYR A 100 8.22 27.66 0.28
N TYR A 101 7.81 28.11 -0.90
CA TYR A 101 6.45 28.60 -1.17
C TYR A 101 5.58 27.49 -1.75
N ALA A 102 4.35 27.39 -1.29
CA ALA A 102 3.37 26.40 -1.71
C ALA A 102 1.95 26.97 -1.64
N LYS A 103 0.97 26.18 -2.09
CA LYS A 103 -0.46 26.48 -1.95
C LYS A 103 -1.11 25.42 -1.07
N LEU A 104 -2.03 25.87 -0.20
CA LEU A 104 -2.85 25.04 0.68
C LEU A 104 -3.90 24.21 -0.09
#